data_AF-A0AAD8Y6Z8-F1
#
_entry.id   AF-A0AAD8Y6Z8-F1
#
_cell.length_a   1.000
_cell.length_b   1.000
_cell.length_c   1.000
_cell.angle_alpha   90.00
_cell.angle_beta   90.00
_cell.angle_gamma   90.00
#
_symmetry.space_group_name_H-M   'P 1'
#
loop_
_entity.id
_entity.type
_entity.pdbx_description
1 polymer ?
#
loop_
_entity_poly.entity_id
_entity_poly.type
_entity_poly.pdbx_seq_one_letter_code
_entity_poly.pdbx_strand_id
1 'polypeptide(L)'
;MTTSKQSYCASMLNRVKKLSLANCINITGSCLEPLRGSETIEQIDLSLVGDHEEPTLTEIWHPPIKMEYWCSREDVVVPFDPPISCELVLPILDSIIEREGNVLKHLQFPKSWRRPYDPLPVLESFLKRYNQMLMNRNSMCLRCNRNLPSRGYTWTRSSSNRYEDFGIQNHTCSQCMKHYCYRCNDEDAVEQYNERTSPWGEGNTNFMLERCKKCERDYCTDCSAIHQCSLCTSYHCADSCKTFTNCSTAECGKMICEGCVERQTCERCKKVYCVDETSYCHSCDSNICYDCDLIDDECSNESCENTMCRDCASDAERTCQKCKQAFCGASECCATCQYCKQTFCRDCVTFRRCEDMAFHDTRKGIQCAECDEKGVVDIDFVRRCESCNIDLCGKCRLKPCHVSNAINCDGCARLLTDAALIKGEGDEIDDDTS
;
A
#
# COMPACT_ATOMS: atom_id res chain seq x y z
N MET A 1 -48.20 31.36 -10.75
CA MET A 1 -48.75 30.04 -10.36
C MET A 1 -47.73 29.13 -9.64
N THR A 2 -46.55 29.61 -9.23
CA THR A 2 -45.51 28.80 -8.54
C THR A 2 -45.56 28.87 -7.00
N THR A 3 -46.33 29.77 -6.41
CA THR A 3 -46.40 29.96 -4.95
C THR A 3 -47.20 28.89 -4.20
N SER A 4 -48.12 28.17 -4.85
CA SER A 4 -48.94 27.16 -4.16
C SER A 4 -48.22 25.83 -3.90
N LYS A 5 -47.20 25.46 -4.71
CA LYS A 5 -46.42 24.22 -4.49
C LYS A 5 -45.37 24.37 -3.38
N GLN A 6 -44.79 25.56 -3.19
CA GLN A 6 -43.83 25.80 -2.10
C GLN A 6 -44.47 25.74 -0.71
N SER A 7 -45.72 26.20 -0.57
CA SER A 7 -46.45 26.16 0.71
C SER A 7 -46.70 24.75 1.23
N TYR A 8 -46.88 23.76 0.33
CA TYR A 8 -47.17 22.38 0.76
C TYR A 8 -45.93 21.68 1.33
N CYS A 9 -44.74 21.94 0.77
CA CYS A 9 -43.48 21.41 1.28
C CYS A 9 -43.19 21.89 2.70
N ALA A 10 -43.45 23.17 3.01
CA ALA A 10 -43.23 23.75 4.35
C ALA A 10 -43.96 22.98 5.48
N SER A 11 -45.19 22.55 5.23
CA SER A 11 -45.99 21.86 6.26
C SER A 11 -45.51 20.45 6.60
N MET A 12 -44.89 19.75 5.63
CA MET A 12 -44.39 18.39 5.84
C MET A 12 -43.05 18.38 6.59
N LEU A 13 -42.28 19.46 6.53
CA LEU A 13 -40.94 19.52 7.11
C LEU A 13 -40.95 19.61 8.63
N ASN A 14 -42.02 20.17 9.21
CA ASN A 14 -42.25 20.15 10.65
C ASN A 14 -42.59 18.76 11.20
N ARG A 15 -42.53 17.71 10.37
CA ARG A 15 -42.73 16.31 10.80
C ARG A 15 -41.51 15.44 10.54
N VAL A 16 -40.49 15.97 9.85
CA VAL A 16 -39.30 15.20 9.49
C VAL A 16 -38.36 15.15 10.69
N LYS A 17 -38.25 13.95 11.29
CA LYS A 17 -37.33 13.70 12.41
C LYS A 17 -35.93 13.29 11.97
N LYS A 18 -35.82 12.60 10.83
CA LYS A 18 -34.56 12.11 10.29
C LYS A 18 -34.47 12.50 8.82
N LEU A 19 -33.41 13.18 8.44
CA LEU A 19 -33.02 13.40 7.06
C LEU A 19 -31.75 12.60 6.79
N SER A 20 -31.75 11.78 5.74
CA SER A 20 -30.54 11.18 5.19
C SER A 20 -30.44 11.55 3.71
N LEU A 21 -29.28 12.04 3.30
CA LEU A 21 -28.93 12.37 1.92
C LEU A 21 -28.08 11.28 1.27
N ALA A 22 -28.06 10.08 1.85
CA ALA A 22 -27.42 8.93 1.26
C ALA A 22 -27.89 8.75 -0.20
N ASN A 23 -26.96 8.54 -1.12
CA ASN A 23 -27.20 8.38 -2.55
C ASN A 23 -27.87 9.59 -3.24
N CYS A 24 -27.90 10.77 -2.62
CA CYS A 24 -28.46 11.99 -3.20
C CYS A 24 -27.38 12.85 -3.87
N ILE A 25 -27.03 12.48 -5.10
CA ILE A 25 -25.79 12.91 -5.75
C ILE A 25 -25.88 14.26 -6.48
N ASN A 26 -27.07 14.86 -6.57
CA ASN A 26 -27.31 16.11 -7.32
C ASN A 26 -27.85 17.24 -6.42
N ILE A 27 -27.60 17.15 -5.11
CA ILE A 27 -28.06 18.15 -4.15
C ILE A 27 -26.98 19.21 -3.97
N THR A 28 -27.34 20.48 -4.24
CA THR A 28 -26.42 21.62 -4.08
C THR A 28 -26.41 22.24 -2.68
N GLY A 29 -27.38 21.86 -1.83
CA GLY A 29 -27.61 22.41 -0.49
C GLY A 29 -28.81 23.35 -0.42
N SER A 30 -29.17 24.05 -1.52
CA SER A 30 -30.32 24.96 -1.55
C SER A 30 -31.67 24.25 -1.36
N CYS A 31 -31.75 22.95 -1.67
CA CYS A 31 -32.95 22.15 -1.40
C CYS A 31 -33.16 21.86 0.10
N LEU A 32 -32.17 22.14 0.96
CA LEU A 32 -32.30 22.03 2.41
C LEU A 32 -32.85 23.31 3.06
N GLU A 33 -32.97 24.40 2.31
CA GLU A 33 -33.53 25.67 2.80
C GLU A 33 -34.85 25.51 3.57
N PRO A 34 -35.77 24.61 3.18
CA PRO A 34 -37.00 24.39 3.93
C PRO A 34 -36.81 23.83 5.36
N LEU A 35 -35.62 23.32 5.73
CA LEU A 35 -35.29 22.89 7.09
C LEU A 35 -34.85 24.03 8.01
N ARG A 36 -34.68 25.24 7.47
CA ARG A 36 -34.26 26.42 8.24
C ARG A 36 -35.16 26.62 9.46
N GLY A 37 -34.53 26.69 10.64
CA GLY A 37 -35.22 26.86 11.92
C GLY A 37 -36.10 25.67 12.35
N SER A 38 -35.90 24.47 11.78
CA SER A 38 -36.67 23.29 12.18
C SER A 38 -36.47 22.95 13.67
N GLU A 39 -37.58 22.82 14.40
CA GLU A 39 -37.60 22.41 15.80
C GLU A 39 -37.74 20.88 15.97
N THR A 40 -38.03 20.16 14.89
CA THR A 40 -38.47 18.74 14.97
C THR A 40 -37.44 17.75 14.47
N ILE A 41 -36.39 18.22 13.79
CA ILE A 41 -35.36 17.37 13.22
C ILE A 41 -34.41 16.88 14.32
N GLU A 42 -34.28 15.56 14.43
CA GLU A 42 -33.44 14.89 15.43
C GLU A 42 -32.10 14.43 14.83
N GLN A 43 -32.07 14.08 13.54
CA GLN A 43 -30.88 13.59 12.85
C GLN A 43 -30.79 14.14 11.43
N ILE A 44 -29.61 14.61 11.06
CA ILE A 44 -29.27 14.99 9.70
C ILE A 44 -28.01 14.21 9.30
N ASP A 45 -28.15 13.35 8.30
CA ASP A 45 -27.03 12.67 7.66
C ASP A 45 -26.77 13.28 6.29
N LEU A 46 -25.68 14.04 6.18
CA LEU A 46 -25.20 14.64 4.94
C LEU A 46 -24.16 13.77 4.24
N SER A 47 -23.84 12.57 4.76
CA SER A 47 -23.01 11.64 4.03
C SER A 47 -23.76 11.23 2.76
N LEU A 48 -23.18 11.55 1.60
CA LEU A 48 -23.78 11.24 0.30
C LEU A 48 -23.63 9.75 -0.06
N VAL A 49 -22.95 8.98 0.79
CA VAL A 49 -22.78 7.54 0.66
C VAL A 49 -23.91 6.80 1.36
N GLY A 50 -24.21 5.60 0.89
CA GLY A 50 -25.15 4.70 1.52
C GLY A 50 -24.84 4.45 3.00
N ASP A 51 -25.83 3.95 3.72
CA ASP A 51 -25.58 3.38 5.03
C ASP A 51 -24.52 2.29 4.89
N HIS A 52 -23.51 2.35 5.76
CA HIS A 52 -22.42 1.36 5.84
C HIS A 52 -21.44 1.31 4.65
N GLU A 53 -21.64 2.17 3.66
CA GLU A 53 -20.65 2.40 2.62
C GLU A 53 -19.47 3.19 3.16
N GLU A 54 -18.29 2.93 2.59
CA GLU A 54 -17.12 3.72 2.91
C GLU A 54 -17.28 5.10 2.26
N PRO A 55 -17.16 6.20 3.02
CA PRO A 55 -17.02 7.51 2.41
C PRO A 55 -15.62 7.55 1.79
N THR A 56 -15.48 7.01 0.59
CA THR A 56 -14.25 7.18 -0.17
C THR A 56 -14.29 8.55 -0.82
N LEU A 57 -13.15 9.23 -0.81
CA LEU A 57 -12.96 10.47 -1.57
C LEU A 57 -12.78 10.17 -3.08
N THR A 58 -12.86 8.89 -3.48
CA THR A 58 -12.36 8.41 -4.75
C THR A 58 -13.31 8.72 -5.91
N GLU A 59 -13.07 9.87 -6.53
CA GLU A 59 -12.67 9.97 -7.94
C GLU A 59 -13.65 9.65 -9.09
N ILE A 60 -14.85 9.12 -8.86
CA ILE A 60 -15.77 8.79 -9.98
C ILE A 60 -17.15 9.40 -9.76
N TRP A 61 -17.21 10.69 -9.49
CA TRP A 61 -18.50 11.40 -9.50
C TRP A 61 -18.91 11.87 -10.91
N HIS A 62 -18.00 11.89 -11.90
CA HIS A 62 -18.27 12.13 -13.34
C HIS A 62 -17.20 11.43 -14.22
N PRO A 63 -17.45 11.14 -15.52
CA PRO A 63 -16.44 10.59 -16.41
C PRO A 63 -15.20 11.50 -16.47
N PRO A 64 -13.99 10.94 -16.62
CA PRO A 64 -12.76 11.70 -16.58
C PRO A 64 -12.81 12.80 -17.64
N ILE A 65 -12.88 14.05 -17.20
CA ILE A 65 -12.58 15.18 -18.06
C ILE A 65 -11.08 15.06 -18.34
N LYS A 66 -10.73 14.57 -19.53
CA LYS A 66 -9.34 14.53 -19.99
C LYS A 66 -8.80 15.95 -19.98
N MET A 67 -8.08 16.31 -18.93
CA MET A 67 -7.42 17.61 -18.82
C MET A 67 -6.05 17.46 -19.48
N GLU A 68 -5.98 17.72 -20.78
CA GLU A 68 -4.81 17.44 -21.64
C GLU A 68 -3.59 18.33 -21.41
N TYR A 69 -3.61 19.24 -20.43
CA TYR A 69 -2.51 20.18 -20.23
C TYR A 69 -2.22 20.40 -18.74
N TRP A 70 -1.30 19.60 -18.19
CA TRP A 70 -0.10 20.05 -17.46
C TRP A 70 0.67 18.91 -16.77
N CYS A 71 1.91 18.74 -17.24
CA CYS A 71 3.11 18.18 -16.60
C CYS A 71 3.14 16.74 -16.06
N SER A 72 4.02 15.97 -16.71
CA SER A 72 4.59 14.67 -16.36
C SER A 72 5.17 14.60 -14.94
N ARG A 73 4.32 14.31 -13.95
CA ARG A 73 4.69 13.62 -12.70
C ARG A 73 3.40 13.14 -12.02
N GLU A 74 3.15 11.83 -12.12
CA GLU A 74 2.20 11.00 -11.35
C GLU A 74 0.89 11.68 -10.88
N ASP A 75 -0.17 11.48 -11.66
CA ASP A 75 -1.57 11.27 -11.26
C ASP A 75 -2.05 11.97 -9.96
N VAL A 76 -2.02 13.30 -9.92
CA VAL A 76 -2.74 14.06 -8.89
C VAL A 76 -4.23 14.08 -9.26
N VAL A 77 -4.98 13.11 -8.77
CA VAL A 77 -6.43 13.13 -8.92
C VAL A 77 -7.00 14.20 -8.01
N VAL A 78 -7.55 15.26 -8.61
CA VAL A 78 -8.18 16.36 -7.87
C VAL A 78 -9.52 15.84 -7.32
N PRO A 79 -9.72 15.75 -6.00
CA PRO A 79 -10.97 15.27 -5.43
C PRO A 79 -12.10 16.24 -5.83
N PHE A 80 -13.13 15.73 -6.49
CA PHE A 80 -14.32 16.53 -6.81
C PHE A 80 -15.00 16.96 -5.50
N ASP A 81 -15.27 18.26 -5.36
CA ASP A 81 -16.07 18.74 -4.25
C ASP A 81 -17.49 18.19 -4.41
N PRO A 82 -18.09 17.63 -3.34
CA PRO A 82 -19.44 17.11 -3.44
C PRO A 82 -20.36 18.25 -3.89
N PRO A 83 -21.43 17.96 -4.63
CA PRO A 83 -22.33 19.01 -5.11
C PRO A 83 -22.93 19.81 -3.95
N ILE A 84 -23.04 19.21 -2.76
CA ILE A 84 -23.51 19.87 -1.56
C ILE A 84 -22.47 20.90 -1.06
N SER A 85 -22.82 22.19 -1.20
CA SER A 85 -21.96 23.29 -0.79
C SER A 85 -22.02 23.49 0.73
N CYS A 86 -20.86 23.48 1.36
CA CYS A 86 -20.71 23.79 2.79
C CYS A 86 -21.27 25.19 3.11
N GLU A 87 -20.99 26.18 2.25
CA GLU A 87 -21.42 27.57 2.43
C GLU A 87 -22.94 27.75 2.37
N LEU A 88 -23.65 26.91 1.61
CA LEU A 88 -25.11 26.97 1.52
C LEU A 88 -25.79 26.23 2.68
N VAL A 89 -25.19 25.13 3.14
CA VAL A 89 -25.80 24.27 4.16
C VAL A 89 -25.54 24.76 5.58
N LEU A 90 -24.34 25.25 5.89
CA LEU A 90 -24.03 25.69 7.25
C LEU A 90 -24.98 26.79 7.79
N PRO A 91 -25.36 27.82 7.02
CA PRO A 91 -26.35 28.80 7.49
C PRO A 91 -27.72 28.21 7.81
N ILE A 92 -28.10 27.09 7.16
CA ILE A 92 -29.35 26.38 7.46
C ILE A 92 -29.19 25.61 8.78
N LEU A 93 -28.08 24.89 8.94
CA LEU A 93 -27.79 24.17 10.18
C LEU A 93 -27.65 25.13 11.38
N ASP A 94 -27.01 26.28 11.20
CA ASP A 94 -26.89 27.34 12.21
C ASP A 94 -28.27 27.77 12.71
N SER A 95 -29.20 28.03 11.78
CA SER A 95 -30.56 28.42 12.15
C SER A 95 -31.32 27.35 12.95
N ILE A 96 -31.00 26.07 12.75
CA ILE A 96 -31.60 24.96 13.51
C ILE A 96 -31.02 24.93 14.93
N ILE A 97 -29.70 25.07 15.08
CA ILE A 97 -29.05 24.99 16.39
C ILE A 97 -29.26 26.25 17.25
N GLU A 98 -29.47 27.41 16.62
CA GLU A 98 -29.81 28.67 17.29
C GLU A 98 -31.26 28.71 17.79
N ARG A 99 -32.13 27.85 17.24
CA ARG A 99 -33.53 27.79 17.63
C ARG A 99 -33.65 27.19 19.03
N GLU A 100 -34.26 27.95 19.94
CA GLU A 100 -34.59 27.45 21.28
C GLU A 100 -35.51 26.22 21.18
N GLY A 101 -35.23 25.18 21.97
CA GLY A 101 -36.02 23.95 21.99
C GLY A 101 -35.79 23.01 20.80
N ASN A 102 -34.81 23.26 19.92
CA ASN A 102 -34.49 22.34 18.85
C ASN A 102 -34.08 20.94 19.39
N VAL A 103 -34.45 19.89 18.66
CA VAL A 103 -34.23 18.50 19.06
C VAL A 103 -33.08 17.79 18.31
N LEU A 104 -32.26 18.52 17.56
CA LEU A 104 -31.18 17.96 16.74
C LEU A 104 -30.11 17.27 17.59
N LYS A 105 -30.04 15.94 17.56
CA LYS A 105 -29.12 15.12 18.37
C LYS A 105 -27.88 14.68 17.61
N HIS A 106 -27.98 14.46 16.30
CA HIS A 106 -26.89 13.87 15.51
C HIS A 106 -26.74 14.55 14.16
N LEU A 107 -25.50 14.86 13.80
CA LEU A 107 -25.13 15.44 12.52
C LEU A 107 -23.94 14.68 11.93
N GLN A 108 -24.12 14.12 10.74
CA GLN A 108 -23.03 13.49 9.97
C GLN A 108 -22.66 14.40 8.80
N PHE A 109 -21.38 14.76 8.68
CA PHE A 109 -20.89 15.60 7.59
C PHE A 109 -20.30 14.78 6.43
N PRO A 110 -20.34 15.31 5.19
CA PRO A 110 -19.58 14.74 4.08
C PRO A 110 -18.09 14.65 4.45
N LYS A 111 -17.40 13.58 4.05
CA LYS A 111 -15.96 13.42 4.33
C LYS A 111 -15.10 14.49 3.69
N SER A 112 -15.49 14.97 2.52
CA SER A 112 -14.84 16.09 1.82
C SER A 112 -14.89 17.41 2.59
N TRP A 113 -15.85 17.61 3.49
CA TRP A 113 -15.86 18.77 4.38
C TRP A 113 -14.95 18.60 5.59
N ARG A 114 -14.60 17.34 5.92
CA ARG A 114 -13.80 16.96 7.09
C ARG A 114 -12.30 16.97 6.81
N ARG A 115 -11.82 17.81 5.88
CA ARG A 115 -10.40 17.93 5.54
C ARG A 115 -9.62 18.48 6.74
N PRO A 116 -8.68 17.72 7.32
CA PRO A 116 -7.99 18.13 8.53
C PRO A 116 -6.84 19.11 8.30
N TYR A 117 -6.27 19.12 7.09
CA TYR A 117 -5.12 19.97 6.74
C TYR A 117 -5.53 21.41 6.39
N ASP A 118 -6.79 21.59 5.99
CA ASP A 118 -7.36 22.89 5.64
C ASP A 118 -8.82 22.92 6.07
N PRO A 119 -9.08 22.92 7.40
CA PRO A 119 -10.45 22.96 7.89
C PRO A 119 -11.07 24.29 7.49
N LEU A 120 -12.21 24.24 6.81
CA LEU A 120 -12.95 25.43 6.42
C LEU A 120 -13.27 26.26 7.70
N PRO A 121 -12.81 27.52 7.82
CA PRO A 121 -13.02 28.32 9.03
C PRO A 121 -14.50 28.49 9.41
N VAL A 122 -15.37 28.49 8.40
CA VAL A 122 -16.83 28.53 8.57
C VAL A 122 -17.35 27.25 9.23
N LEU A 123 -16.83 26.08 8.84
CA LEU A 123 -17.18 24.80 9.45
C LEU A 123 -16.65 24.70 10.87
N GLU A 124 -15.40 25.11 11.13
CA GLU A 124 -14.85 25.12 12.48
C GLU A 124 -15.69 26.01 13.43
N SER A 125 -16.09 27.19 12.95
CA SER A 125 -16.96 28.11 13.68
C SER A 125 -18.33 27.49 13.97
N PHE A 126 -18.93 26.81 12.97
CA PHE A 126 -20.17 26.05 13.16
C PHE A 126 -19.99 24.95 14.22
N LEU A 127 -18.93 24.14 14.13
CA LEU A 127 -18.66 23.04 15.05
C LEU A 127 -18.52 23.52 16.51
N LYS A 128 -17.92 24.70 16.73
CA LYS A 128 -17.86 25.32 18.06
C LYS A 128 -19.25 25.63 18.62
N ARG A 129 -20.13 26.24 17.81
CA ARG A 129 -21.52 26.53 18.20
C ARG A 129 -22.34 25.25 18.42
N TYR A 130 -22.19 24.27 17.53
CA TYR A 130 -22.88 22.99 17.65
C TYR A 130 -22.47 22.23 18.92
N ASN A 131 -21.18 22.20 19.23
CA ASN A 131 -20.67 21.63 20.48
C ASN A 131 -21.23 22.33 21.72
N GLN A 132 -21.28 23.66 21.71
CA GLN A 132 -21.87 24.43 22.80
C GLN A 132 -23.35 24.12 22.99
N MET A 133 -24.12 24.02 21.90
CA MET A 133 -25.52 23.63 21.95
C MET A 133 -25.71 22.22 22.54
N LEU A 134 -24.87 21.24 22.17
CA LEU A 134 -24.94 19.89 22.75
C LEU A 134 -24.56 19.86 24.23
N MET A 135 -23.56 20.65 24.65
CA MET A 135 -23.18 20.78 26.07
C MET A 135 -24.31 21.39 26.92
N ASN A 136 -25.01 22.40 26.40
CA ASN A 136 -26.10 23.07 27.11
C ASN A 136 -27.30 22.14 27.40
N ARG A 137 -27.43 21.03 26.67
CA ARG A 137 -28.47 20.03 26.93
C ARG A 137 -28.19 19.12 28.12
N ASN A 138 -26.98 19.18 28.67
CA ASN A 138 -26.55 18.35 29.80
C ASN A 138 -26.85 16.85 29.58
N SER A 139 -26.58 16.35 28.37
CA SER A 139 -26.83 14.94 28.04
C SER A 139 -26.00 14.04 28.94
N MET A 140 -26.63 12.97 29.43
CA MET A 140 -25.98 11.96 30.28
C MET A 140 -25.78 10.66 29.50
N CYS A 141 -24.73 9.92 29.83
CA CYS A 141 -24.55 8.56 29.34
C CYS A 141 -25.68 7.67 29.84
N LEU A 142 -26.34 6.95 28.93
CA LEU A 142 -27.47 6.10 29.29
C LEU A 142 -27.13 4.99 30.29
N ARG A 143 -25.87 4.51 30.31
CA ARG A 143 -25.45 3.37 31.14
C ARG A 143 -24.94 3.77 32.51
N CYS A 144 -24.07 4.78 32.60
CA CYS A 144 -23.48 5.20 33.88
C CYS A 144 -24.03 6.54 34.40
N ASN A 145 -24.97 7.17 33.70
CA ASN A 145 -25.60 8.43 34.08
C ASN A 145 -24.63 9.61 34.30
N ARG A 146 -23.39 9.52 33.79
CA ARG A 146 -22.42 10.63 33.85
C ARG A 146 -22.71 11.65 32.76
N ASN A 147 -22.47 12.92 33.06
CA ASN A 147 -22.57 14.01 32.08
C ASN A 147 -21.58 13.81 30.92
N LEU A 148 -22.03 14.12 29.70
CA LEU A 148 -21.25 14.04 28.48
C LEU A 148 -20.98 15.44 27.89
N PRO A 149 -19.84 15.64 27.21
CA PRO A 149 -18.77 14.67 27.00
C PRO A 149 -17.95 14.46 28.28
N SER A 150 -17.24 13.32 28.38
CA SER A 150 -16.29 13.11 29.48
C SER A 150 -15.22 14.22 29.50
N ARG A 151 -14.65 14.54 30.66
CA ARG A 151 -13.62 15.61 30.81
C ARG A 151 -12.54 15.50 29.72
N GLY A 152 -12.29 16.60 29.01
CA GLY A 152 -11.26 16.69 27.96
C GLY A 152 -11.72 16.25 26.56
N TYR A 153 -12.93 15.72 26.41
CA TYR A 153 -13.50 15.36 25.11
C TYR A 153 -14.51 16.41 24.64
N THR A 154 -14.73 16.47 23.33
CA THR A 154 -15.77 17.30 22.71
C THR A 154 -16.83 16.41 22.07
N TRP A 155 -18.05 16.92 21.94
CA TRP A 155 -19.12 16.23 21.22
C TRP A 155 -18.75 15.97 19.77
N THR A 156 -18.20 16.96 19.10
CA THR A 156 -17.67 16.86 17.74
C THR A 156 -16.23 17.32 17.76
N ARG A 157 -15.32 16.59 17.10
CA ARG A 157 -13.90 16.98 17.12
C ARG A 157 -13.68 18.19 16.23
N SER A 158 -13.47 19.36 16.85
CA SER A 158 -13.18 20.62 16.18
C SER A 158 -11.69 20.95 16.10
N SER A 159 -10.85 20.23 16.85
CA SER A 159 -9.41 20.46 16.93
C SER A 159 -8.73 19.16 17.38
N SER A 160 -8.28 18.32 16.45
CA SER A 160 -7.48 17.14 16.81
C SER A 160 -6.17 17.12 16.07
N ASN A 161 -5.09 16.88 16.82
CA ASN A 161 -3.75 16.58 16.27
C ASN A 161 -3.74 15.26 15.47
N ARG A 162 -4.81 14.46 15.55
CA ARG A 162 -5.02 13.30 14.70
C ARG A 162 -5.93 13.70 13.55
N TYR A 163 -5.38 13.67 12.35
CA TYR A 163 -5.97 14.20 11.13
C TYR A 163 -7.29 13.51 10.74
N GLU A 164 -7.54 12.27 11.12
CA GLU A 164 -8.65 11.50 10.54
C GLU A 164 -10.04 11.79 11.11
N ASP A 165 -10.15 12.48 12.25
CA ASP A 165 -11.39 12.52 13.01
C ASP A 165 -12.08 13.90 13.08
N PHE A 166 -11.59 14.91 12.36
CA PHE A 166 -12.18 16.26 12.34
C PHE A 166 -13.64 16.21 11.88
N GLY A 167 -14.54 16.92 12.56
CA GLY A 167 -15.96 16.97 12.23
C GLY A 167 -16.75 15.69 12.51
N ILE A 168 -16.15 14.66 13.13
CA ILE A 168 -16.89 13.45 13.53
C ILE A 168 -17.52 13.65 14.91
N GLN A 169 -18.82 13.36 15.02
CA GLN A 169 -19.56 13.38 16.27
C GLN A 169 -19.26 12.13 17.10
N ASN A 170 -18.98 12.33 18.38
CA ASN A 170 -18.67 11.33 19.39
C ASN A 170 -19.89 11.11 20.30
N HIS A 171 -19.81 10.07 21.15
CA HIS A 171 -20.73 9.83 22.27
C HIS A 171 -22.20 9.64 21.89
N THR A 172 -22.53 9.45 20.62
CA THR A 172 -23.91 9.32 20.14
C THR A 172 -23.97 8.14 19.19
N CYS A 173 -24.81 7.15 19.50
CA CYS A 173 -25.03 6.03 18.58
C CYS A 173 -25.80 6.53 17.35
N SER A 174 -25.25 6.36 16.15
CA SER A 174 -25.85 6.85 14.89
C SER A 174 -27.20 6.21 14.56
N GLN A 175 -27.53 5.06 15.15
CA GLN A 175 -28.79 4.34 14.93
C GLN A 175 -29.89 4.75 15.92
N CYS A 176 -29.66 4.56 17.23
CA CYS A 176 -30.67 4.85 18.26
C CYS A 176 -30.63 6.30 18.77
N MET A 177 -29.62 7.08 18.39
CA MET A 177 -29.40 8.48 18.81
C MET A 177 -29.28 8.67 20.33
N LYS A 178 -29.04 7.59 21.09
CA LYS A 178 -28.77 7.64 22.53
C LYS A 178 -27.30 7.94 22.77
N HIS A 179 -27.02 8.53 23.93
CA HIS A 179 -25.68 8.99 24.29
C HIS A 179 -24.96 8.02 25.23
N TYR A 180 -23.68 7.78 24.96
CA TYR A 180 -22.86 6.83 25.70
C TYR A 180 -21.45 7.37 25.94
N CYS A 181 -20.87 7.07 27.10
CA CYS A 181 -19.42 7.09 27.27
C CYS A 181 -18.82 5.97 26.40
N TYR A 182 -17.60 6.13 25.89
CA TYR A 182 -16.89 5.01 25.26
C TYR A 182 -16.62 3.90 26.29
N ARG A 183 -16.30 4.29 27.54
CA ARG A 183 -16.09 3.40 28.68
C ARG A 183 -16.88 3.91 29.88
N CYS A 184 -17.72 3.07 30.46
CA CYS A 184 -18.55 3.44 31.63
C CYS A 184 -17.86 3.15 32.97
N ASN A 185 -16.81 2.34 32.98
CA ASN A 185 -16.22 1.79 34.21
C ASN A 185 -15.09 2.65 34.81
N ASP A 186 -14.81 3.83 34.24
CA ASP A 186 -13.68 4.67 34.65
C ASP A 186 -14.04 5.57 35.85
N GLU A 187 -14.63 5.05 36.93
CA GLU A 187 -14.75 5.85 38.19
C GLU A 187 -13.39 6.07 38.84
N ASP A 188 -12.44 5.14 38.63
CA ASP A 188 -11.10 5.18 39.25
C ASP A 188 -9.95 5.43 38.25
N ALA A 189 -10.20 5.45 36.93
CA ALA A 189 -9.12 5.50 35.92
C ALA A 189 -8.49 6.90 35.73
N VAL A 190 -8.97 7.95 36.41
CA VAL A 190 -8.34 9.28 36.37
C VAL A 190 -6.98 9.28 37.10
N GLU A 191 -6.71 8.31 37.99
CA GLU A 191 -5.42 8.20 38.68
C GLU A 191 -4.46 7.14 38.09
N GLN A 192 -4.88 6.29 37.15
CA GLN A 192 -4.03 5.24 36.57
C GLN A 192 -3.75 5.37 35.07
N TYR A 193 -3.85 6.57 34.50
CA TYR A 193 -3.49 6.80 33.09
C TYR A 193 -1.98 6.65 32.79
N ASN A 194 -1.15 6.35 33.79
CA ASN A 194 0.31 6.26 33.67
C ASN A 194 0.89 4.85 33.62
N GLU A 195 0.12 3.77 33.79
CA GLU A 195 0.65 2.42 33.59
C GLU A 195 0.20 1.85 32.24
N ARG A 196 1.09 1.98 31.26
CA ARG A 196 1.04 1.39 29.91
C ARG A 196 1.12 -0.14 29.92
N THR A 197 0.47 -0.82 30.84
CA THR A 197 0.33 -2.27 30.78
C THR A 197 -0.98 -2.65 30.12
N SER A 198 -0.95 -2.73 28.80
CA SER A 198 -1.77 -3.72 28.11
C SER A 198 -0.83 -4.66 27.37
N PRO A 199 -0.48 -5.82 27.97
CA PRO A 199 0.05 -6.94 27.20
C PRO A 199 -1.03 -8.03 27.19
N TRP A 200 -1.92 -7.96 26.20
CA TRP A 200 -2.63 -9.13 25.66
C TRP A 200 -3.53 -9.96 26.59
N GLY A 201 -4.06 -9.39 27.67
CA GLY A 201 -5.18 -10.03 28.37
C GLY A 201 -6.46 -9.90 27.54
N GLU A 202 -7.09 -11.00 27.16
CA GLU A 202 -8.44 -11.12 26.57
C GLU A 202 -9.57 -10.63 27.52
N GLY A 203 -9.31 -9.56 28.26
CA GLY A 203 -10.23 -8.92 29.17
C GLY A 203 -11.20 -8.07 28.38
N ASN A 204 -12.33 -8.68 28.01
CA ASN A 204 -13.61 -8.08 27.63
C ASN A 204 -13.58 -6.53 27.64
N THR A 205 -13.20 -5.94 26.51
CA THR A 205 -13.24 -4.49 26.35
C THR A 205 -14.72 -4.09 26.26
N ASN A 206 -15.31 -3.82 27.42
CA ASN A 206 -16.71 -3.45 27.58
C ASN A 206 -16.94 -2.00 27.11
N PHE A 207 -16.54 -1.71 25.86
CA PHE A 207 -16.84 -0.45 25.21
C PHE A 207 -18.35 -0.39 24.96
N MET A 208 -18.96 0.73 25.32
CA MET A 208 -20.39 0.94 25.10
C MET A 208 -20.71 1.53 23.74
N LEU A 209 -19.70 2.15 23.14
CA LEU A 209 -19.78 2.79 21.85
C LEU A 209 -18.49 2.47 21.11
N GLU A 210 -18.61 1.98 19.89
CA GLU A 210 -17.46 1.70 19.04
C GLU A 210 -17.64 2.35 17.68
N ARG A 211 -16.53 2.88 17.15
CA ARG A 211 -16.50 3.53 15.85
C ARG A 211 -16.24 2.51 14.77
N CYS A 212 -17.13 2.42 13.80
CA CYS A 212 -16.82 1.67 12.58
C CYS A 212 -15.83 2.49 11.72
N LYS A 213 -14.65 1.91 11.43
CA LYS A 213 -13.63 2.55 10.58
C LYS A 213 -14.09 2.73 9.13
N LYS A 214 -14.90 1.80 8.59
CA LYS A 214 -15.42 1.90 7.22
C LYS A 214 -16.42 3.03 7.05
N CYS A 215 -17.52 3.02 7.81
CA CYS A 215 -18.59 4.01 7.62
C CYS A 215 -18.45 5.26 8.49
N GLU A 216 -17.43 5.30 9.35
CA GLU A 216 -17.07 6.45 10.20
C GLU A 216 -18.23 6.92 11.10
N ARG A 217 -19.04 5.98 11.57
CA ARG A 217 -20.17 6.17 12.49
C ARG A 217 -19.91 5.40 13.79
N ASP A 218 -20.46 5.93 14.89
CA ASP A 218 -20.38 5.33 16.21
C ASP A 218 -21.66 4.53 16.50
N TYR A 219 -21.51 3.28 16.96
CA TYR A 219 -22.65 2.41 17.28
C TYR A 219 -22.53 1.90 18.71
N CYS A 220 -23.66 1.81 19.41
CA CYS A 220 -23.70 1.09 20.67
C CYS A 220 -23.83 -0.41 20.43
N THR A 221 -23.37 -1.21 21.38
CA THR A 221 -23.35 -2.68 21.31
C THR A 221 -24.75 -3.29 21.11
N ASP A 222 -25.80 -2.59 21.56
CA ASP A 222 -27.19 -3.03 21.36
C ASP A 222 -27.72 -2.77 19.93
N CYS A 223 -27.10 -1.83 19.20
CA CYS A 223 -27.57 -1.41 17.88
C CYS A 223 -26.86 -2.12 16.74
N SER A 224 -25.56 -2.35 16.89
CA SER A 224 -24.76 -3.09 15.93
C SER A 224 -23.69 -3.85 16.69
N ALA A 225 -23.51 -5.13 16.36
CA ALA A 225 -22.28 -5.81 16.73
C ALA A 225 -21.12 -5.13 15.98
N ILE A 226 -20.01 -4.94 16.68
CA ILE A 226 -18.80 -4.36 16.10
C ILE A 226 -17.69 -5.39 16.31
N HIS A 227 -16.93 -5.63 15.25
CA HIS A 227 -15.88 -6.62 15.22
C HIS A 227 -14.54 -5.93 14.96
N GLN A 228 -13.55 -6.28 15.75
CA GLN A 228 -12.19 -5.83 15.55
C GLN A 228 -11.50 -6.75 14.52
N CYS A 229 -10.95 -6.15 13.46
CA CYS A 229 -10.07 -6.87 12.56
C CYS A 229 -8.79 -7.22 13.30
N SER A 230 -8.42 -8.49 13.34
CA SER A 230 -7.23 -8.91 14.07
C SER A 230 -5.92 -8.41 13.48
N LEU A 231 -5.90 -8.01 12.20
CA LEU A 231 -4.68 -7.56 11.52
C LEU A 231 -4.45 -6.07 11.60
N CYS A 232 -5.44 -5.27 11.20
CA CYS A 232 -5.32 -3.81 11.23
C CYS A 232 -5.85 -3.19 12.52
N THR A 233 -6.34 -4.00 13.47
CA THR A 233 -6.93 -3.59 14.77
C THR A 233 -8.13 -2.66 14.68
N SER A 234 -8.59 -2.34 13.47
CA SER A 234 -9.72 -1.45 13.22
C SER A 234 -11.05 -2.16 13.46
N TYR A 235 -12.04 -1.41 13.94
CA TYR A 235 -13.37 -1.90 14.26
C TYR A 235 -14.33 -1.71 13.08
N HIS A 236 -15.18 -2.69 12.78
CA HIS A 236 -16.22 -2.57 11.74
C HIS A 236 -17.56 -3.08 12.21
N CYS A 237 -18.63 -2.45 11.72
CA CYS A 237 -19.99 -2.88 12.00
C CYS A 237 -20.26 -4.23 11.31
N ALA A 238 -20.73 -5.22 12.09
CA ALA A 238 -20.93 -6.60 11.66
C ALA A 238 -22.05 -6.74 10.63
N ASP A 239 -23.12 -5.98 10.83
CA ASP A 239 -24.37 -6.20 10.10
C ASP A 239 -24.30 -5.74 8.63
N SER A 240 -23.42 -4.78 8.32
CA SER A 240 -23.55 -4.05 7.06
C SER A 240 -22.27 -3.47 6.46
N CYS A 241 -21.21 -3.25 7.26
CA CYS A 241 -20.04 -2.54 6.77
C CYS A 241 -19.07 -3.48 6.06
N LYS A 242 -18.83 -4.70 6.54
CA LYS A 242 -17.96 -5.66 5.85
C LYS A 242 -18.38 -7.09 6.11
N THR A 243 -18.12 -7.94 5.12
CA THR A 243 -17.96 -9.37 5.34
C THR A 243 -16.62 -9.59 6.04
N PHE A 244 -16.66 -10.13 7.25
CA PHE A 244 -15.47 -10.65 7.89
C PHE A 244 -15.20 -12.06 7.38
N THR A 245 -13.93 -12.37 7.15
CA THR A 245 -13.49 -13.73 6.89
C THR A 245 -12.79 -14.26 8.12
N ASN A 246 -13.18 -15.44 8.57
CA ASN A 246 -12.48 -16.12 9.67
C ASN A 246 -11.10 -16.54 9.19
N CYS A 247 -10.11 -16.44 10.08
CA CYS A 247 -8.81 -17.05 9.84
C CYS A 247 -8.97 -18.55 9.56
N SER A 248 -8.23 -19.05 8.56
CA SER A 248 -8.28 -20.44 8.13
C SER A 248 -7.48 -21.40 9.02
N THR A 249 -6.68 -20.88 9.95
CA THR A 249 -6.02 -21.67 10.98
C THR A 249 -7.07 -22.22 11.93
N ALA A 250 -7.12 -23.55 12.07
CA ALA A 250 -7.96 -24.21 13.07
C ALA A 250 -7.64 -23.59 14.44
N GLU A 251 -8.68 -23.28 15.23
CA GLU A 251 -8.56 -22.68 16.57
C GLU A 251 -8.17 -21.18 16.62
N CYS A 252 -7.75 -20.50 15.52
CA CYS A 252 -7.44 -19.05 15.59
C CYS A 252 -8.71 -18.25 15.95
N GLY A 253 -9.88 -18.56 15.34
CA GLY A 253 -11.16 -17.89 15.61
C GLY A 253 -11.23 -16.38 15.32
N LYS A 254 -10.08 -15.77 14.98
CA LYS A 254 -9.91 -14.36 14.65
C LYS A 254 -10.62 -14.00 13.36
N MET A 255 -11.17 -12.78 13.33
CA MET A 255 -11.88 -12.21 12.19
C MET A 255 -11.00 -11.21 11.45
N ILE A 256 -10.98 -11.31 10.12
CA ILE A 256 -10.17 -10.48 9.23
C ILE A 256 -11.11 -9.68 8.33
N CYS A 257 -10.91 -8.36 8.28
CA CYS A 257 -11.72 -7.50 7.42
C CYS A 257 -11.31 -7.66 5.95
N GLU A 258 -12.26 -7.45 5.03
CA GLU A 258 -12.07 -7.58 3.57
C GLU A 258 -10.79 -6.91 3.02
N GLY A 259 -10.48 -5.69 3.47
CA GLY A 259 -9.28 -4.98 3.00
C GLY A 259 -7.96 -5.61 3.49
N CYS A 260 -8.01 -6.37 4.58
CA CYS A 260 -6.90 -7.21 5.01
C CYS A 260 -6.95 -8.59 4.34
N VAL A 261 -8.12 -9.14 4.00
CA VAL A 261 -8.26 -10.43 3.31
C VAL A 261 -7.46 -10.44 2.01
N GLU A 262 -7.58 -9.39 1.20
CA GLU A 262 -6.85 -9.28 -0.08
C GLU A 262 -5.34 -9.37 0.11
N ARG A 263 -4.83 -8.75 1.18
CA ARG A 263 -3.40 -8.75 1.51
C ARG A 263 -2.92 -10.06 2.13
N GLN A 264 -3.81 -10.97 2.51
CA GLN A 264 -3.54 -12.06 3.45
C GLN A 264 -4.04 -13.42 2.96
N THR A 265 -4.49 -13.44 1.72
CA THR A 265 -4.92 -14.65 1.04
C THR A 265 -3.68 -15.33 0.48
N CYS A 266 -3.37 -16.52 0.98
CA CYS A 266 -2.27 -17.33 0.44
C CYS A 266 -2.52 -17.60 -1.04
N GLU A 267 -1.59 -17.18 -1.92
CA GLU A 267 -1.80 -17.31 -3.36
C GLU A 267 -1.94 -18.77 -3.82
N ARG A 268 -1.31 -19.71 -3.11
CA ARG A 268 -1.30 -21.14 -3.44
C ARG A 268 -2.59 -21.85 -3.06
N CYS A 269 -3.11 -21.63 -1.86
CA CYS A 269 -4.29 -22.34 -1.36
C CYS A 269 -5.55 -21.47 -1.23
N LYS A 270 -5.46 -20.18 -1.52
CA LYS A 270 -6.54 -19.18 -1.46
C LYS A 270 -7.25 -19.06 -0.10
N LYS A 271 -6.58 -19.50 0.97
CA LYS A 271 -7.03 -19.37 2.36
C LYS A 271 -6.47 -18.10 2.99
N VAL A 272 -7.20 -17.53 3.95
CA VAL A 272 -6.85 -16.27 4.65
C VAL A 272 -6.27 -16.58 6.02
N TYR A 273 -5.16 -15.94 6.40
CA TYR A 273 -4.46 -16.20 7.66
C TYR A 273 -4.28 -14.96 8.54
N CYS A 274 -4.31 -15.16 9.85
CA CYS A 274 -3.93 -14.18 10.87
C CYS A 274 -2.37 -14.16 10.93
N VAL A 275 -1.70 -13.06 10.55
CA VAL A 275 -0.21 -12.95 10.39
C VAL A 275 0.55 -13.17 11.68
N ASP A 276 -0.13 -13.12 12.83
CA ASP A 276 0.47 -12.66 14.08
C ASP A 276 1.77 -13.38 14.50
N GLU A 277 2.14 -14.55 14.00
CA GLU A 277 3.43 -15.18 14.39
C GLU A 277 4.26 -15.89 13.31
N THR A 278 3.79 -16.11 12.08
CA THR A 278 4.65 -16.72 11.04
C THR A 278 4.28 -16.28 9.63
N SER A 279 5.30 -16.00 8.80
CA SER A 279 5.19 -15.91 7.34
C SER A 279 4.92 -17.27 6.70
N TYR A 280 4.13 -18.14 7.33
CA TYR A 280 3.99 -19.55 6.98
C TYR A 280 2.51 -19.97 6.93
N CYS A 281 2.10 -20.50 5.78
CA CYS A 281 0.78 -21.05 5.56
C CYS A 281 0.71 -22.50 6.02
N HIS A 282 0.15 -22.74 7.20
CA HIS A 282 -0.01 -24.09 7.75
C HIS A 282 -0.87 -25.03 6.89
N SER A 283 -1.72 -24.53 5.98
CA SER A 283 -2.54 -25.42 5.14
C SER A 283 -1.82 -25.94 3.89
N CYS A 284 -0.80 -25.25 3.40
CA CYS A 284 -0.06 -25.70 2.21
C CYS A 284 1.44 -25.82 2.43
N ASP A 285 1.90 -25.73 3.68
CA ASP A 285 3.30 -25.89 4.09
C ASP A 285 4.22 -25.02 3.23
N SER A 286 3.88 -23.73 3.17
CA SER A 286 4.54 -22.77 2.28
C SER A 286 4.69 -21.45 2.99
N ASN A 287 5.87 -20.84 2.89
CA ASN A 287 6.04 -19.47 3.35
C ASN A 287 5.14 -18.55 2.52
N ILE A 288 4.35 -17.72 3.20
CA ILE A 288 3.62 -16.61 2.61
C ILE A 288 4.62 -15.46 2.54
N CYS A 289 5.11 -15.18 1.33
CA CYS A 289 6.00 -14.06 1.07
C CYS A 289 5.14 -12.78 1.13
N TYR A 290 5.19 -12.08 2.26
CA TYR A 290 4.59 -10.74 2.39
C TYR A 290 5.67 -9.73 2.07
N ASP A 291 5.52 -9.00 0.97
CA ASP A 291 6.39 -7.91 0.50
C ASP A 291 7.88 -8.25 0.46
N CYS A 292 8.38 -8.62 -0.72
CA CYS A 292 9.82 -8.56 -1.00
C CYS A 292 10.38 -7.11 -0.89
N ASP A 293 9.51 -6.10 -0.69
CA ASP A 293 9.85 -4.67 -0.63
C ASP A 293 10.18 -4.12 0.77
N LEU A 294 9.88 -4.85 1.87
CA LEU A 294 10.01 -4.34 3.24
C LEU A 294 11.02 -5.09 4.12
N ILE A 295 11.77 -6.03 3.57
CA ILE A 295 12.82 -6.73 4.33
C ILE A 295 14.15 -6.00 4.11
N ASP A 296 14.58 -5.26 5.13
CA ASP A 296 15.98 -4.85 5.32
C ASP A 296 16.90 -6.07 5.13
N ASP A 297 17.86 -5.95 4.21
CA ASP A 297 19.18 -6.59 3.96
C ASP A 297 19.61 -7.95 4.58
N GLU A 298 18.82 -8.66 5.38
CA GLU A 298 19.22 -9.90 6.06
C GLU A 298 18.26 -11.09 5.85
N CYS A 299 17.71 -11.25 4.65
CA CYS A 299 17.08 -12.52 4.26
C CYS A 299 18.16 -13.57 3.92
N SER A 300 18.81 -14.11 4.96
CA SER A 300 19.91 -15.08 4.86
C SER A 300 19.52 -16.49 5.29
N ASN A 301 18.28 -16.91 5.02
CA ASN A 301 17.86 -18.29 5.26
C ASN A 301 17.69 -19.08 3.96
N GLU A 302 18.31 -20.25 3.93
CA GLU A 302 18.27 -21.33 2.93
C GLU A 302 16.86 -21.84 2.61
N SER A 303 15.81 -21.26 3.21
CA SER A 303 14.41 -21.62 3.01
C SER A 303 13.72 -20.86 1.86
N CYS A 304 14.42 -19.96 1.17
CA CYS A 304 13.90 -19.25 -0.01
C CYS A 304 14.21 -19.97 -1.34
N GLU A 305 14.60 -21.25 -1.28
CA GLU A 305 15.10 -21.98 -2.46
C GLU A 305 14.06 -22.30 -3.55
N ASN A 306 12.75 -22.02 -3.38
CA ASN A 306 11.75 -22.52 -4.34
C ASN A 306 10.59 -21.58 -4.72
N THR A 307 10.63 -20.30 -4.40
CA THR A 307 9.59 -19.35 -4.85
C THR A 307 10.19 -18.06 -5.35
N MET A 308 10.12 -17.85 -6.66
CA MET A 308 10.44 -16.57 -7.30
C MET A 308 9.64 -15.44 -6.63
N CYS A 309 10.30 -14.38 -6.15
CA CYS A 309 9.64 -13.11 -5.86
C CYS A 309 8.90 -12.65 -7.12
N ARG A 310 7.70 -12.09 -6.94
CA ARG A 310 6.80 -11.64 -8.02
C ARG A 310 7.49 -10.62 -8.95
N ASP A 311 8.38 -9.80 -8.42
CA ASP A 311 9.15 -8.79 -9.20
C ASP A 311 10.34 -9.38 -9.95
N CYS A 312 10.74 -10.61 -9.65
CA CYS A 312 11.78 -11.31 -10.42
C CYS A 312 11.24 -11.91 -11.73
N ALA A 313 9.92 -11.97 -11.91
CA ALA A 313 9.31 -12.48 -13.14
C ALA A 313 9.23 -11.41 -14.24
N SER A 314 9.20 -10.11 -13.90
CA SER A 314 9.20 -9.01 -14.86
C SER A 314 10.60 -8.66 -15.38
N ASP A 315 11.65 -8.91 -14.59
CA ASP A 315 13.06 -8.68 -14.95
C ASP A 315 13.77 -9.98 -15.40
N ALA A 316 13.06 -10.87 -16.07
CA ALA A 316 13.56 -12.18 -16.53
C ALA A 316 14.71 -12.12 -17.57
N GLU A 317 15.24 -10.94 -17.89
CA GLU A 317 16.33 -10.78 -18.86
C GLU A 317 17.71 -11.18 -18.31
N ARG A 318 17.87 -11.31 -16.99
CA ARG A 318 19.17 -11.63 -16.39
C ARG A 318 19.27 -13.10 -16.02
N THR A 319 19.84 -13.88 -16.94
CA THR A 319 20.20 -15.29 -16.71
C THR A 319 21.69 -15.43 -16.40
N CYS A 320 22.04 -16.35 -15.51
CA CYS A 320 23.44 -16.63 -15.23
C CYS A 320 24.06 -17.26 -16.46
N GLN A 321 25.14 -16.66 -16.98
CA GLN A 321 25.76 -17.19 -18.20
C GLN A 321 26.24 -18.64 -18.05
N LYS A 322 26.56 -19.08 -16.83
CA LYS A 322 27.04 -20.42 -16.53
C LYS A 322 25.91 -21.43 -16.33
N CYS A 323 25.00 -21.21 -15.37
CA CYS A 323 23.95 -22.19 -15.04
C CYS A 323 22.61 -21.93 -15.76
N LYS A 324 22.49 -20.81 -16.49
CA LYS A 324 21.28 -20.37 -17.21
C LYS A 324 20.05 -20.11 -16.33
N GLN A 325 20.17 -20.16 -15.01
CA GLN A 325 19.09 -19.78 -14.09
C GLN A 325 18.90 -18.26 -14.05
N ALA A 326 17.65 -17.82 -13.99
CA ALA A 326 17.30 -16.42 -13.79
C ALA A 326 17.58 -15.99 -12.33
N PHE A 327 17.98 -14.75 -12.11
CA PHE A 327 18.24 -14.19 -10.78
C PHE A 327 17.80 -12.73 -10.69
N CYS A 328 17.57 -12.22 -9.49
CA CYS A 328 17.14 -10.83 -9.28
C CYS A 328 18.30 -9.85 -9.55
N GLY A 329 17.99 -8.68 -10.13
CA GLY A 329 18.99 -7.66 -10.49
C GLY A 329 19.69 -6.97 -9.33
N ALA A 330 19.42 -7.36 -8.08
CA ALA A 330 20.07 -6.82 -6.90
C ALA A 330 21.59 -7.08 -6.96
N SER A 331 22.38 -6.06 -6.63
CA SER A 331 23.85 -6.06 -6.74
C SER A 331 24.54 -7.12 -5.87
N GLU A 332 23.82 -7.71 -4.92
CA GLU A 332 24.36 -8.67 -3.97
C GLU A 332 24.16 -10.13 -4.38
N CYS A 333 23.21 -10.39 -5.29
CA CYS A 333 22.87 -11.74 -5.77
C CYS A 333 23.65 -12.13 -7.03
N CYS A 334 24.29 -11.16 -7.69
CA CYS A 334 25.01 -11.36 -8.93
C CYS A 334 26.27 -10.49 -9.03
N ALA A 335 27.29 -11.00 -9.71
CA ALA A 335 28.46 -10.21 -10.06
C ALA A 335 28.55 -10.05 -11.57
N THR A 336 28.76 -8.82 -12.02
CA THR A 336 29.08 -8.53 -13.42
C THR A 336 30.58 -8.47 -13.58
N CYS A 337 31.14 -9.30 -14.45
CA CYS A 337 32.56 -9.24 -14.78
C CYS A 337 32.88 -7.87 -15.39
N GLN A 338 33.79 -7.11 -14.78
CA GLN A 338 34.08 -5.75 -15.22
C GLN A 338 34.69 -5.69 -16.63
N TYR A 339 35.28 -6.79 -17.09
CA TYR A 339 35.95 -6.90 -18.39
C TYR A 339 35.01 -7.33 -19.52
N CYS A 340 34.22 -8.40 -19.36
CA CYS A 340 33.33 -8.90 -20.42
C CYS A 340 31.86 -8.50 -20.25
N LYS A 341 31.50 -7.79 -19.16
CA LYS A 341 30.15 -7.33 -18.82
C LYS A 341 29.09 -8.44 -18.69
N GLN A 342 29.49 -9.71 -18.64
CA GLN A 342 28.57 -10.82 -18.37
C GLN A 342 28.28 -10.94 -16.87
N THR A 343 27.06 -11.36 -16.55
CA THR A 343 26.55 -11.44 -15.18
C THR A 343 26.42 -12.90 -14.73
N PHE A 344 26.89 -13.19 -13.51
CA PHE A 344 26.91 -14.53 -12.93
C PHE A 344 26.20 -14.52 -11.56
N CYS A 345 25.45 -15.57 -11.23
CA CYS A 345 24.90 -15.74 -9.88
C CYS A 345 26.03 -16.00 -8.87
N ARG A 346 25.83 -15.60 -7.62
CA ARG A 346 26.84 -15.67 -6.54
C ARG A 346 27.48 -17.05 -6.40
N ASP A 347 26.71 -18.12 -6.55
CA ASP A 347 27.21 -19.51 -6.48
C ASP A 347 28.13 -19.88 -7.65
N CYS A 348 27.99 -19.18 -8.78
CA CYS A 348 28.88 -19.34 -9.94
C CYS A 348 30.09 -18.39 -9.91
N VAL A 349 30.09 -17.34 -9.07
CA VAL A 349 31.16 -16.32 -8.95
C VAL A 349 32.44 -16.88 -8.29
N THR A 350 32.33 -17.95 -7.49
CA THR A 350 33.50 -18.62 -6.88
C THR A 350 34.42 -19.30 -7.91
N PHE A 351 33.99 -19.43 -9.16
CA PHE A 351 34.82 -19.92 -10.26
C PHE A 351 35.51 -18.77 -11.01
N ARG A 352 36.69 -18.38 -10.50
CA ARG A 352 37.69 -17.43 -11.05
C ARG A 352 37.40 -15.94 -10.84
N ARG A 353 38.15 -15.34 -9.92
CA ARG A 353 38.56 -13.95 -10.07
C ARG A 353 39.56 -13.87 -11.22
N CYS A 354 39.42 -12.89 -12.12
CA CYS A 354 40.44 -12.54 -13.12
C CYS A 354 41.77 -12.05 -12.49
N GLU A 355 41.85 -11.95 -11.17
CA GLU A 355 42.99 -11.43 -10.42
C GLU A 355 44.22 -12.36 -10.46
N ASP A 356 44.04 -13.67 -10.66
CA ASP A 356 45.16 -14.64 -10.58
C ASP A 356 46.11 -14.63 -11.81
N MET A 357 45.88 -13.78 -12.81
CA MET A 357 46.82 -13.58 -13.92
C MET A 357 47.59 -12.25 -13.85
N ALA A 358 47.40 -11.44 -12.81
CA ALA A 358 47.97 -10.09 -12.73
C ALA A 358 49.21 -9.95 -11.83
N PHE A 359 49.92 -11.04 -11.53
CA PHE A 359 51.17 -11.00 -10.76
C PHE A 359 52.41 -11.26 -11.62
N HIS A 360 52.56 -10.55 -12.74
CA HIS A 360 53.89 -10.19 -13.25
C HIS A 360 53.82 -8.88 -14.05
N ASP A 361 54.56 -7.90 -13.53
CA ASP A 361 55.04 -6.68 -14.18
C ASP A 361 54.04 -5.52 -14.37
N THR A 362 53.89 -4.73 -13.31
CA THR A 362 53.36 -3.37 -13.35
C THR A 362 54.34 -2.44 -14.08
N ARG A 363 54.40 -2.48 -15.42
CA ARG A 363 54.95 -1.39 -16.24
C ARG A 363 54.66 -1.57 -17.74
N LYS A 364 53.40 -1.35 -18.12
CA LYS A 364 52.94 -0.67 -19.37
C LYS A 364 51.44 -0.89 -19.52
N GLY A 365 50.70 0.20 -19.72
CA GLY A 365 49.28 0.11 -20.08
C GLY A 365 49.13 -0.63 -21.39
N ILE A 366 48.56 -1.83 -21.34
CA ILE A 366 48.05 -2.55 -22.49
C ILE A 366 46.54 -2.33 -22.47
N GLN A 367 46.06 -1.45 -23.34
CA GLN A 367 44.65 -1.40 -23.69
C GLN A 367 44.30 -2.71 -24.40
N CYS A 368 43.22 -3.36 -23.97
CA CYS A 368 42.62 -4.47 -24.70
C CYS A 368 41.96 -3.86 -25.95
N ALA A 369 42.73 -3.69 -27.01
CA ALA A 369 42.22 -3.34 -28.32
C ALA A 369 41.83 -4.63 -29.05
N GLU A 370 40.70 -4.56 -29.75
CA GLU A 370 40.11 -5.57 -30.64
C GLU A 370 39.16 -6.58 -29.97
N CYS A 371 37.96 -6.10 -29.63
CA CYS A 371 36.75 -6.91 -29.87
C CYS A 371 36.36 -6.70 -31.34
N ASP A 372 36.04 -7.77 -32.07
CA ASP A 372 35.36 -7.62 -33.35
C ASP A 372 33.89 -7.22 -33.13
N GLU A 373 33.22 -6.72 -34.18
CA GLU A 373 31.87 -6.15 -34.13
C GLU A 373 30.76 -7.13 -33.69
N LYS A 374 31.09 -8.37 -33.30
CA LYS A 374 30.12 -9.37 -32.84
C LYS A 374 30.37 -9.93 -31.44
N GLY A 375 31.49 -9.60 -30.77
CA GLY A 375 31.63 -9.86 -29.33
C GLY A 375 31.48 -11.32 -28.91
N VAL A 376 31.91 -12.28 -29.74
CA VAL A 376 31.95 -13.70 -29.40
C VAL A 376 33.39 -14.19 -29.49
N VAL A 377 33.99 -14.51 -28.34
CA VAL A 377 35.23 -15.30 -28.31
C VAL A 377 34.82 -16.76 -28.53
N ASP A 378 35.23 -17.32 -29.65
CA ASP A 378 35.16 -18.76 -29.88
C ASP A 378 36.24 -19.44 -29.00
N ILE A 379 35.80 -20.22 -28.02
CA ILE A 379 36.65 -20.78 -26.96
C ILE A 379 37.29 -22.11 -27.39
N ASP A 380 36.92 -22.65 -28.56
CA ASP A 380 37.26 -24.03 -28.92
C ASP A 380 38.67 -24.28 -29.48
N PHE A 381 39.60 -23.32 -29.38
CA PHE A 381 40.98 -23.55 -29.84
C PHE A 381 42.07 -22.92 -28.94
N VAL A 382 42.10 -23.33 -27.68
CA VAL A 382 43.26 -23.12 -26.80
C VAL A 382 43.88 -24.47 -26.48
N ARG A 383 45.08 -24.75 -27.02
CA ARG A 383 45.89 -25.91 -26.61
C ARG A 383 47.02 -25.45 -25.70
N ARG A 384 47.13 -26.10 -24.55
CA ARG A 384 48.20 -25.89 -23.58
C ARG A 384 49.40 -26.73 -23.98
N CYS A 385 50.57 -26.11 -24.11
CA CYS A 385 51.80 -26.86 -24.33
C CYS A 385 52.19 -27.55 -23.03
N GLU A 386 52.14 -28.88 -22.97
CA GLU A 386 52.41 -29.64 -21.74
C GLU A 386 53.85 -29.45 -21.21
N SER A 387 54.80 -29.08 -22.06
CA SER A 387 56.20 -28.92 -21.66
C SER A 387 56.54 -27.56 -21.03
N CYS A 388 55.86 -26.48 -21.43
CA CYS A 388 56.10 -25.14 -20.86
C CYS A 388 54.87 -24.54 -20.15
N ASN A 389 53.73 -25.25 -20.19
CA ASN A 389 52.46 -24.92 -19.57
C ASN A 389 51.81 -23.59 -20.04
N ILE A 390 52.24 -23.10 -21.21
CA ILE A 390 51.73 -21.88 -21.84
C ILE A 390 50.62 -22.24 -22.83
N ASP A 391 49.54 -21.46 -22.79
CA ASP A 391 48.39 -21.56 -23.68
C ASP A 391 48.66 -20.79 -24.99
N LEU A 392 48.53 -21.47 -26.14
CA LEU A 392 48.80 -20.86 -27.46
C LEU A 392 47.49 -20.64 -28.24
N CYS A 393 47.28 -19.41 -28.72
CA CYS A 393 46.18 -19.06 -29.63
C CYS A 393 46.61 -19.27 -31.10
N GLY A 394 45.78 -19.97 -31.87
CA GLY A 394 46.11 -20.45 -33.23
C GLY A 394 46.35 -19.38 -34.32
N LYS A 395 46.29 -18.07 -34.03
CA LYS A 395 46.46 -17.00 -35.03
C LYS A 395 47.72 -16.14 -34.90
N CYS A 396 48.60 -16.40 -33.93
CA CYS A 396 49.80 -15.58 -33.75
C CYS A 396 50.93 -15.98 -34.72
N ARG A 397 51.07 -15.28 -35.86
CA ARG A 397 52.35 -15.24 -36.62
C ARG A 397 53.38 -14.46 -35.79
N LEU A 398 54.12 -15.14 -34.94
CA LEU A 398 55.15 -14.49 -34.13
C LEU A 398 56.38 -14.11 -34.99
N LYS A 399 56.74 -12.82 -34.98
CA LYS A 399 58.14 -12.42 -35.17
C LYS A 399 58.96 -12.86 -33.94
N PRO A 400 60.25 -13.19 -34.09
CA PRO A 400 61.05 -13.77 -33.02
C PRO A 400 61.15 -12.80 -31.84
N CYS A 401 60.80 -13.27 -30.64
CA CYS A 401 61.03 -12.52 -29.41
C CYS A 401 62.51 -12.61 -29.04
N HIS A 402 63.13 -11.45 -28.79
CA HIS A 402 64.55 -11.27 -28.46
C HIS A 402 64.91 -11.66 -27.00
N VAL A 403 64.37 -12.78 -26.51
CA VAL A 403 64.72 -13.31 -25.19
C VAL A 403 65.54 -14.57 -25.38
N SER A 404 66.83 -14.45 -25.09
CA SER A 404 67.80 -15.54 -25.08
C SER A 404 67.31 -16.69 -24.18
N ASN A 405 67.02 -17.83 -24.81
CA ASN A 405 66.79 -19.19 -24.26
C ASN A 405 65.41 -19.85 -24.43
N ALA A 406 64.47 -19.28 -25.21
CA ALA A 406 63.21 -19.97 -25.53
C ALA A 406 63.24 -20.81 -26.83
N ILE A 407 64.42 -21.23 -27.33
CA ILE A 407 64.52 -21.93 -28.63
C ILE A 407 64.38 -23.46 -28.53
N ASN A 408 64.37 -24.07 -27.33
CA ASN A 408 64.40 -25.54 -27.20
C ASN A 408 63.17 -26.14 -26.50
N CYS A 409 61.96 -25.64 -26.75
CA CYS A 409 60.75 -26.37 -26.34
C CYS A 409 60.24 -27.23 -27.50
N ASP A 410 60.56 -28.54 -27.48
CA ASP A 410 60.13 -29.53 -28.48
C ASP A 410 58.60 -29.54 -28.68
N GLY A 411 57.82 -29.19 -27.65
CA GLY A 411 56.37 -29.10 -27.71
C GLY A 411 55.85 -27.98 -28.63
N CYS A 412 56.55 -26.84 -28.67
CA CYS A 412 56.14 -25.71 -29.53
C CYS A 412 56.51 -25.93 -31.00
N ALA A 413 57.59 -26.66 -31.29
CA ALA A 413 58.01 -26.98 -32.65
C ALA A 413 57.03 -27.96 -33.34
N ARG A 414 56.50 -28.95 -32.61
CA ARG A 414 55.51 -29.90 -33.14
C ARG A 414 54.19 -29.26 -33.54
N LEU A 415 53.72 -28.26 -32.76
CA LEU A 415 52.48 -27.54 -33.07
C LEU A 415 52.58 -26.65 -34.32
N LEU A 416 53.80 -26.22 -34.69
CA LEU A 416 54.03 -25.42 -35.91
C LEU A 416 54.04 -26.27 -37.20
N THR A 417 54.44 -27.54 -37.12
CA THR A 417 54.40 -28.47 -38.27
C THR A 417 52.99 -28.93 -38.62
N ASP A 418 52.11 -29.12 -37.63
CA ASP A 418 50.73 -29.57 -37.87
C ASP A 418 49.85 -28.47 -38.49
N ALA A 419 50.12 -27.20 -38.17
CA ALA A 419 49.36 -26.07 -38.71
C ALA A 419 49.68 -25.77 -40.19
N ALA A 420 50.82 -26.23 -40.72
CA ALA A 420 51.22 -26.02 -42.11
C ALA A 420 50.54 -26.98 -43.11
N LEU A 421 49.91 -28.07 -42.63
CA LEU A 421 49.26 -29.08 -43.47
C LEU A 421 47.76 -28.82 -43.74
N ILE A 422 47.16 -27.78 -43.15
CA ILE A 422 45.69 -27.54 -43.19
C ILE A 422 45.28 -26.47 -44.23
N LYS A 423 46.21 -25.95 -45.05
CA LYS A 423 45.86 -25.02 -46.15
C LYS A 423 46.43 -25.50 -47.49
N GLY A 424 45.69 -26.37 -48.17
CA GLY A 424 45.92 -26.71 -49.56
C GLY A 424 44.73 -27.47 -50.13
N GLU A 425 43.73 -26.73 -50.63
CA GLU A 425 42.60 -27.13 -51.51
C GLU A 425 41.62 -25.94 -51.45
N GLY A 426 41.23 -25.20 -52.49
CA GLY A 426 41.49 -25.15 -53.92
C GLY A 426 40.51 -24.08 -54.47
N ASP A 427 40.99 -23.03 -55.13
CA ASP A 427 40.14 -22.06 -55.84
C ASP A 427 40.19 -22.40 -57.33
N GLU A 428 39.05 -22.86 -57.87
CA GLU A 428 38.78 -22.98 -59.30
C GLU A 428 38.59 -21.58 -59.92
N ILE A 429 39.22 -21.37 -61.07
CA ILE A 429 39.12 -20.18 -61.92
C ILE A 429 38.13 -20.52 -63.04
N ASP A 430 37.00 -19.82 -63.09
CA ASP A 430 36.21 -19.65 -64.32
C ASP A 430 36.55 -18.28 -64.90
N ASP A 431 37.15 -18.28 -66.09
CA ASP A 431 37.36 -17.09 -66.92
C ASP A 431 36.67 -17.32 -68.27
N ASP A 432 35.69 -16.47 -68.55
CA ASP A 432 34.89 -16.42 -69.77
C ASP A 432 35.72 -15.88 -70.95
N THR A 433 35.58 -16.54 -72.09
CA THR A 433 36.13 -16.18 -73.39
C THR A 433 35.53 -14.90 -73.99
N SER A 434 36.40 -13.99 -74.45
CA SER A 434 36.31 -13.37 -75.79
C SER A 434 37.69 -12.99 -76.33
#